data_AF-A0AAW8T382-F1
#
_entry.id   AF-A0AAW8T382-F1
#
_cell.length_a   1.000
_cell.length_b   1.000
_cell.length_c   1.000
_cell.angle_alpha   90.00
_cell.angle_beta   90.00
_cell.angle_gamma   90.00
#
_symmetry.space_group_name_H-M   'P 1'
#
loop_
_entity.id
_entity.type
_entity.pdbx_description
1 polymer ?
#
loop_
_entity_poly.entity_id
_entity_poly.type
_entity_poly.pdbx_seq_one_letter_code
_entity_poly.pdbx_strand_id
1 'polypeptide(L)'
;MLKNHLSLVARGLFLIFAFLFLPIVAHGESLDTFDAVIHPSEHQIDKNQLYYDLQYQPDEAERLTVTLTNRTDQSIKLKTSFNRAITNSLGVIEYSGMNMDESHFGPNITDYVKLSDKEINLAANQSKDVYLDVKMPSKEFEGVLAGGLYIEQISDTKVDGNIKNVFSREIAVLLQNTTDEISPELKIINAQAIQANSRNAINVTVDNEKATYVKDVTINYQVEKDGKTIVKDKKEQLSLAPSSSMPFLIQMNNTEFSPGTYTVKMTINSGGQKWTSTPTFTVNQEKAKEYNEKDVSIEDKSTNPWIWIGLAVIIVLLTIVIVMYNRNRNLKKKINGQ
;
A
#
# COMPACT_ATOMS: atom_id res chain seq x y z
N MET A 1 13.80 -64.27 27.81
CA MET A 1 12.57 -63.45 27.88
C MET A 1 12.74 -61.98 27.44
N LEU A 2 13.93 -61.37 27.48
CA LEU A 2 14.08 -59.94 27.14
C LEU A 2 14.04 -59.58 25.63
N LYS A 3 14.29 -60.51 24.70
CA LYS A 3 14.35 -60.19 23.25
C LYS A 3 12.99 -59.96 22.59
N ASN A 4 11.90 -60.51 23.13
CA ASN A 4 10.58 -60.39 22.49
C ASN A 4 9.86 -59.05 22.82
N HIS A 5 10.13 -58.46 23.99
CA HIS A 5 9.51 -57.19 24.39
C HIS A 5 10.09 -55.98 23.66
N LEU A 6 11.37 -56.01 23.26
CA LEU A 6 11.98 -54.93 22.49
C LEU A 6 11.38 -54.80 21.06
N SER A 7 10.97 -55.93 20.45
CA SER A 7 10.39 -55.91 19.10
C SER A 7 8.94 -55.39 19.08
N LEU A 8 8.17 -55.61 20.15
CA LEU A 8 6.80 -55.10 20.29
C LEU A 8 6.79 -53.59 20.54
N VAL A 9 7.71 -53.09 21.38
CA VAL A 9 7.86 -51.65 21.63
C VAL A 9 8.37 -50.92 20.39
N ALA A 10 9.32 -51.50 19.65
CA ALA A 10 9.82 -50.93 18.39
C ALA A 10 8.74 -50.90 17.29
N ARG A 11 7.88 -51.92 17.19
CA ARG A 11 6.75 -51.95 16.24
C ARG A 11 5.63 -50.96 16.63
N GLY A 12 5.39 -50.76 17.92
CA GLY A 12 4.46 -49.74 18.42
C GLY A 12 4.95 -48.30 18.18
N LEU A 13 6.25 -48.05 18.37
CA LEU A 13 6.88 -46.75 18.06
C LEU A 13 6.90 -46.45 16.56
N PHE A 14 7.09 -47.46 15.71
CA PHE A 14 7.04 -47.28 14.25
C PHE A 14 5.63 -46.95 13.73
N LEU A 15 4.58 -47.49 14.38
CA LEU A 15 3.18 -47.16 14.07
C LEU A 15 2.78 -45.75 14.53
N ILE A 16 3.32 -45.26 15.65
CA ILE A 16 3.10 -43.87 16.10
C ILE A 16 3.87 -42.88 15.22
N PHE A 17 5.07 -43.24 14.76
CA PHE A 17 5.84 -42.40 13.83
C PHE A 17 5.21 -42.34 12.43
N ALA A 18 4.56 -43.41 11.97
CA ALA A 18 3.87 -43.42 10.68
C ALA A 18 2.63 -42.49 10.63
N PHE A 19 1.98 -42.24 11.77
CA PHE A 19 0.86 -41.29 11.85
C PHE A 19 1.28 -39.82 11.92
N LEU A 20 2.56 -39.52 12.20
CA LEU A 20 3.09 -38.15 12.25
C LEU A 20 3.50 -37.62 10.85
N PHE A 21 3.45 -38.46 9.81
CA PHE A 21 3.77 -38.10 8.43
C PHE A 21 2.59 -38.29 7.47
N LEU A 22 1.35 -38.33 7.97
CA LEU A 22 0.23 -38.14 7.07
C LEU A 22 0.27 -36.68 6.58
N PRO A 23 0.44 -36.43 5.27
CA PRO A 23 0.38 -35.08 4.76
C PRO A 23 -1.01 -34.55 5.10
N ILE A 24 -1.07 -33.46 5.88
CA ILE A 24 -2.28 -32.67 6.00
C ILE A 24 -2.50 -32.11 4.60
N VAL A 25 -3.40 -32.73 3.84
CA VAL A 25 -3.88 -32.16 2.58
C VAL A 25 -4.80 -31.02 2.97
N ALA A 26 -4.19 -29.86 3.22
CA ALA A 26 -4.92 -28.60 3.23
C ALA A 26 -5.47 -28.43 1.82
N HIS A 27 -6.78 -28.64 1.65
CA HIS A 27 -7.47 -28.18 0.47
C HIS A 27 -7.47 -26.67 0.57
N GLY A 28 -6.56 -26.01 -0.13
CA GLY A 28 -6.72 -24.60 -0.40
C GLY A 28 -8.00 -24.49 -1.22
N GLU A 29 -9.08 -23.96 -0.62
CA GLU A 29 -10.22 -23.52 -1.41
C GLU A 29 -9.68 -22.56 -2.47
N SER A 30 -10.03 -22.81 -3.73
CA SER A 30 -9.83 -21.84 -4.79
C SER A 30 -10.45 -20.52 -4.33
N LEU A 31 -9.63 -19.47 -4.20
CA LEU A 31 -10.09 -18.15 -3.79
C LEU A 31 -10.97 -17.50 -4.88
N ASP A 32 -10.97 -18.03 -6.10
CA ASP A 32 -11.81 -17.58 -7.21
C ASP A 32 -13.25 -18.05 -7.02
N THR A 33 -14.01 -17.29 -6.24
CA THR A 33 -15.41 -17.57 -5.91
C THR A 33 -16.38 -17.12 -7.00
N PHE A 34 -15.99 -16.18 -7.86
CA PHE A 34 -16.78 -15.71 -8.98
C PHE A 34 -15.92 -15.33 -10.18
N ASP A 35 -16.53 -15.33 -11.37
CA ASP A 35 -15.94 -14.82 -12.61
C ASP A 35 -16.65 -13.55 -13.06
N ALA A 36 -15.93 -12.71 -13.80
CA ALA A 36 -16.46 -11.54 -14.47
C ALA A 36 -15.97 -11.56 -15.93
N VAL A 37 -16.90 -11.60 -16.88
CA VAL A 37 -16.59 -11.71 -18.31
C VAL A 37 -17.24 -10.54 -19.04
N ILE A 38 -16.45 -9.78 -19.80
CA ILE A 38 -16.97 -8.70 -20.64
C ILE A 38 -17.62 -9.28 -21.90
N HIS A 39 -18.68 -8.62 -22.38
CA HIS A 39 -19.16 -8.79 -23.73
C HIS A 39 -18.50 -7.72 -24.61
N PRO A 40 -17.72 -8.12 -25.63
CA PRO A 40 -17.03 -7.15 -26.47
C PRO A 40 -18.00 -6.15 -27.11
N SER A 41 -17.61 -4.87 -27.12
CA SER A 41 -18.30 -3.83 -27.87
C SER A 41 -17.90 -3.89 -29.35
N GLU A 42 -18.78 -3.40 -30.23
CA GLU A 42 -18.41 -3.15 -31.64
C GLU A 42 -17.45 -1.97 -31.79
N HIS A 43 -17.39 -1.07 -30.80
CA HIS A 43 -16.49 0.09 -30.76
C HIS A 43 -15.15 -0.22 -30.09
N GLN A 44 -14.90 -1.49 -29.81
CA GLN A 44 -13.65 -1.95 -29.24
C GLN A 44 -12.50 -1.79 -30.25
N ILE A 45 -11.42 -1.14 -29.84
CA ILE A 45 -10.21 -0.95 -30.66
C ILE A 45 -9.56 -2.31 -30.96
N ASP A 46 -9.44 -3.17 -29.94
CA ASP A 46 -9.00 -4.57 -30.06
C ASP A 46 -9.98 -5.52 -29.37
N LYS A 47 -10.62 -6.38 -30.18
CA LYS A 47 -11.63 -7.34 -29.72
C LYS A 47 -11.08 -8.51 -28.88
N ASN A 48 -9.75 -8.66 -28.76
CA ASN A 48 -9.11 -9.74 -27.98
C ASN A 48 -8.75 -9.34 -26.54
N GLN A 49 -9.21 -8.17 -26.07
CA GLN A 49 -8.94 -7.68 -24.73
C GLN A 49 -9.95 -8.22 -23.70
N LEU A 50 -9.53 -8.31 -22.44
CA LEU A 50 -10.38 -8.68 -21.31
C LEU A 50 -10.94 -7.44 -20.55
N TYR A 51 -10.77 -6.27 -21.14
CA TYR A 51 -11.24 -4.98 -20.66
C TYR A 51 -11.79 -4.15 -21.82
N TYR A 52 -12.48 -3.06 -21.51
CA TYR A 52 -13.06 -2.18 -22.52
C TYR A 52 -12.04 -1.10 -22.94
N ASP A 53 -11.75 -1.06 -24.23
CA ASP A 53 -10.89 -0.06 -24.88
C ASP A 53 -11.64 0.49 -26.09
N LEU A 54 -12.32 1.61 -25.89
CA LEU A 54 -13.46 2.02 -26.72
C LEU A 54 -13.21 3.37 -27.39
N GLN A 55 -13.44 3.39 -28.70
CA GLN A 55 -13.38 4.61 -29.49
C GLN A 55 -14.78 5.05 -29.92
N TYR A 56 -15.20 6.23 -29.49
CA TYR A 56 -16.52 6.79 -29.77
C TYR A 56 -16.45 8.24 -30.24
N GLN A 57 -17.44 8.65 -31.02
CA GLN A 57 -17.68 10.04 -31.34
C GLN A 57 -18.40 10.78 -30.19
N PRO A 58 -18.38 12.12 -30.16
CA PRO A 58 -19.15 12.90 -29.19
C PRO A 58 -20.64 12.51 -29.16
N ASP A 59 -21.23 12.56 -27.98
CA ASP A 59 -22.63 12.20 -27.68
C ASP A 59 -23.06 10.75 -27.98
N GLU A 60 -22.20 9.89 -28.52
CA GLU A 60 -22.49 8.46 -28.65
C GLU A 60 -22.70 7.82 -27.28
N ALA A 61 -23.59 6.82 -27.27
CA ALA A 61 -23.94 6.10 -26.06
C ALA A 61 -24.04 4.61 -26.34
N GLU A 62 -23.55 3.82 -25.38
CA GLU A 62 -23.58 2.37 -25.45
C GLU A 62 -23.83 1.79 -24.06
N ARG A 63 -24.55 0.67 -24.01
CA ARG A 63 -24.69 -0.14 -22.80
C ARG A 63 -23.73 -1.32 -22.88
N LEU A 64 -22.64 -1.24 -22.14
CA LEU A 64 -21.68 -2.34 -22.00
C LEU A 64 -22.26 -3.40 -21.06
N THR A 65 -21.87 -4.67 -21.25
CA THR A 65 -22.40 -5.80 -20.49
C THR A 65 -21.27 -6.65 -19.90
N VAL A 66 -21.32 -6.90 -18.59
CA VAL A 66 -20.41 -7.82 -17.90
C VAL A 66 -21.22 -8.93 -17.25
N THR A 67 -20.98 -10.18 -17.63
CA THR A 67 -21.59 -11.33 -16.98
C THR A 67 -20.78 -11.71 -15.76
N LEU A 68 -21.42 -11.69 -14.58
CA LEU A 68 -20.87 -12.21 -13.34
C LEU A 68 -21.40 -13.62 -13.10
N THR A 69 -20.50 -14.57 -12.81
CA THR A 69 -20.87 -15.97 -12.54
C THR A 69 -20.34 -16.39 -11.18
N ASN A 70 -21.22 -16.79 -10.27
CA ASN A 70 -20.81 -17.45 -9.02
C ASN A 70 -20.26 -18.86 -9.36
N ARG A 71 -19.05 -19.18 -8.89
CA ARG A 71 -18.39 -20.48 -9.10
C ARG A 71 -18.49 -21.41 -7.91
N THR A 72 -19.22 -21.02 -6.88
CA THR A 72 -19.39 -21.78 -5.65
C THR A 72 -20.77 -22.42 -5.57
N ASP A 73 -20.89 -23.44 -4.71
CA ASP A 73 -22.14 -24.10 -4.37
C ASP A 73 -22.95 -23.36 -3.28
N GLN A 74 -22.50 -22.17 -2.88
CA GLN A 74 -23.16 -21.32 -1.90
C GLN A 74 -23.56 -19.99 -2.55
N SER A 75 -24.56 -19.31 -1.99
CA SER A 75 -24.87 -17.96 -2.46
C SER A 75 -23.76 -16.98 -2.06
N ILE A 76 -23.40 -16.07 -2.96
CA ILE A 76 -22.46 -14.99 -2.67
C ILE A 76 -23.14 -13.62 -2.83
N LYS A 77 -22.62 -12.64 -2.08
CA LYS A 77 -23.01 -11.24 -2.22
C LYS A 77 -21.82 -10.45 -2.75
N LEU A 78 -22.04 -9.69 -3.81
CA LEU A 78 -21.05 -8.84 -4.46
C LEU A 78 -21.43 -7.38 -4.29
N LYS A 79 -20.43 -6.53 -4.07
CA LYS A 79 -20.51 -5.08 -4.15
C LYS A 79 -19.79 -4.62 -5.40
N THR A 80 -20.36 -3.68 -6.10
CA THR A 80 -19.82 -3.15 -7.35
C THR A 80 -19.74 -1.64 -7.32
N SER A 81 -18.66 -1.10 -7.87
CA SER A 81 -18.46 0.34 -8.04
C SER A 81 -17.77 0.62 -9.37
N PHE A 82 -18.01 1.81 -9.91
CA PHE A 82 -17.27 2.30 -11.05
C PHE A 82 -16.47 3.52 -10.60
N ASN A 83 -15.15 3.44 -10.73
CA ASN A 83 -14.24 4.47 -10.24
C ASN A 83 -13.32 4.91 -11.37
N ARG A 84 -12.88 6.16 -11.32
CA ARG A 84 -11.80 6.62 -12.20
C ARG A 84 -10.50 5.92 -11.84
N ALA A 85 -9.61 5.79 -12.84
CA ALA A 85 -8.27 5.30 -12.65
C ALA A 85 -7.48 6.27 -11.76
N ILE A 86 -6.73 5.72 -10.81
CA ILE A 86 -5.79 6.49 -10.01
C ILE A 86 -4.46 5.75 -9.93
N THR A 87 -3.41 6.47 -9.56
CA THR A 87 -2.11 5.87 -9.27
C THR A 87 -1.89 5.86 -7.77
N ASN A 88 -1.76 4.69 -7.17
CA ASN A 88 -1.49 4.61 -5.74
C ASN A 88 -0.05 4.97 -5.40
N SER A 89 0.27 5.00 -4.10
CA SER A 89 1.56 5.47 -3.61
C SER A 89 2.77 4.61 -3.98
N LEU A 90 2.53 3.43 -4.55
CA LEU A 90 3.54 2.49 -5.03
C LEU A 90 3.75 2.57 -6.55
N GLY A 91 3.02 3.45 -7.26
CA GLY A 91 3.10 3.55 -8.71
C GLY A 91 2.34 2.46 -9.46
N VAL A 92 1.28 1.93 -8.85
CA VAL A 92 0.37 0.96 -9.46
C VAL A 92 -0.96 1.65 -9.75
N ILE A 93 -1.48 1.44 -10.96
CA ILE A 93 -2.78 1.93 -11.38
C ILE A 93 -3.85 1.01 -10.82
N GLU A 94 -4.89 1.58 -10.22
CA GLU A 94 -5.97 0.82 -9.61
C GLU A 94 -7.34 1.48 -9.83
N TYR A 95 -8.38 0.68 -9.67
CA TYR A 95 -9.77 1.08 -9.89
C TYR A 95 -10.68 0.78 -8.69
N SER A 96 -10.10 0.39 -7.55
CA SER A 96 -10.83 -0.04 -6.35
C SER A 96 -11.72 1.03 -5.71
N GLY A 97 -11.35 2.31 -5.90
CA GLY A 97 -11.97 3.44 -5.18
C GLY A 97 -11.62 3.47 -3.68
N MET A 98 -10.67 2.66 -3.22
CA MET A 98 -10.22 2.67 -1.82
C MET A 98 -9.25 3.82 -1.55
N ASN A 99 -8.36 4.11 -2.49
CA ASN A 99 -7.51 5.30 -2.43
C ASN A 99 -8.24 6.48 -3.07
N MET A 100 -8.01 7.67 -2.52
CA MET A 100 -8.56 8.92 -3.03
C MET A 100 -7.46 9.71 -3.75
N ASP A 101 -7.84 10.32 -4.85
CA ASP A 101 -7.03 11.33 -5.55
C ASP A 101 -7.93 12.55 -5.75
N GLU A 102 -7.53 13.71 -5.27
CA GLU A 102 -8.37 14.92 -5.31
C GLU A 102 -8.06 15.78 -6.53
N SER A 103 -7.23 15.29 -7.46
CA SER A 103 -6.93 16.00 -8.69
C SER A 103 -8.14 16.13 -9.60
N HIS A 104 -8.16 17.25 -10.33
CA HIS A 104 -9.22 17.63 -11.25
C HIS A 104 -8.61 18.03 -12.61
N PHE A 105 -7.97 17.05 -13.27
CA PHE A 105 -7.32 17.24 -14.56
C PHE A 105 -8.25 16.82 -15.71
N GLY A 106 -9.12 17.74 -16.15
CA GLY A 106 -10.06 17.48 -17.24
C GLY A 106 -11.33 16.73 -16.80
N PRO A 107 -12.10 16.17 -17.76
CA PRO A 107 -13.35 15.49 -17.47
C PRO A 107 -13.14 14.22 -16.64
N ASN A 108 -14.11 13.89 -15.78
CA ASN A 108 -14.06 12.67 -14.99
C ASN A 108 -14.92 11.58 -15.63
N ILE A 109 -14.34 10.41 -15.91
CA ILE A 109 -15.05 9.28 -16.52
C ILE A 109 -16.30 8.85 -15.73
N THR A 110 -16.33 9.03 -14.41
CA THR A 110 -17.49 8.66 -13.58
C THR A 110 -18.72 9.51 -13.89
N ASP A 111 -18.57 10.64 -14.57
CA ASP A 111 -19.68 11.46 -15.04
C ASP A 111 -20.35 10.85 -16.28
N TYR A 112 -19.58 10.07 -17.07
CA TYR A 112 -19.95 9.54 -18.39
C TYR A 112 -20.29 8.05 -18.38
N VAL A 113 -19.98 7.32 -17.30
CA VAL A 113 -20.29 5.90 -17.16
C VAL A 113 -21.11 5.67 -15.89
N LYS A 114 -22.29 5.07 -16.03
CA LYS A 114 -23.20 4.78 -14.92
C LYS A 114 -23.42 3.28 -14.79
N LEU A 115 -23.23 2.78 -13.57
CA LEU A 115 -23.39 1.38 -13.22
C LEU A 115 -24.84 1.05 -12.86
N SER A 116 -25.39 -0.04 -13.40
CA SER A 116 -26.78 -0.46 -13.15
C SER A 116 -27.05 -0.95 -11.73
N ASP A 117 -26.12 -1.72 -11.18
CA ASP A 117 -26.27 -2.41 -9.89
C ASP A 117 -25.05 -2.11 -9.01
N LYS A 118 -25.27 -1.78 -7.73
CA LYS A 118 -24.20 -1.58 -6.73
C LYS A 118 -24.03 -2.77 -5.77
N GLU A 119 -25.06 -3.58 -5.64
CA GLU A 119 -25.07 -4.80 -4.84
C GLU A 119 -25.78 -5.91 -5.61
N ILE A 120 -25.20 -7.09 -5.60
CA ILE A 120 -25.67 -8.24 -6.38
C ILE A 120 -25.63 -9.48 -5.49
N ASN A 121 -26.73 -10.21 -5.43
CA ASN A 121 -26.77 -11.53 -4.82
C ASN A 121 -26.82 -12.57 -5.94
N LEU A 122 -25.89 -13.52 -5.91
CA LEU A 122 -25.88 -14.65 -6.84
C LEU A 122 -26.08 -15.93 -6.03
N ALA A 123 -27.11 -16.70 -6.40
CA ALA A 123 -27.25 -18.07 -5.92
C ALA A 123 -26.08 -18.94 -6.40
N ALA A 124 -25.95 -20.13 -5.82
CA ALA A 124 -24.98 -21.13 -6.24
C ALA A 124 -24.99 -21.31 -7.76
N ASN A 125 -23.83 -21.24 -8.40
CA ASN A 125 -23.66 -21.42 -9.85
C ASN A 125 -24.47 -20.46 -10.75
N GLN A 126 -25.08 -19.40 -10.20
CA GLN A 126 -25.88 -18.44 -10.95
C GLN A 126 -24.99 -17.47 -11.73
N SER A 127 -25.45 -17.08 -12.94
CA SER A 127 -24.91 -15.94 -13.68
C SER A 127 -25.92 -14.78 -13.73
N LYS A 128 -25.40 -13.54 -13.70
CA LYS A 128 -26.18 -12.31 -13.88
C LYS A 128 -25.37 -11.28 -14.65
N ASP A 129 -26.02 -10.57 -15.56
CA ASP A 129 -25.43 -9.45 -16.27
C ASP A 129 -25.51 -8.17 -15.44
N VAL A 130 -24.42 -7.40 -15.50
CA VAL A 130 -24.28 -6.04 -14.96
C VAL A 130 -23.98 -5.11 -16.12
N TYR A 131 -24.58 -3.92 -16.09
CA TYR A 131 -24.50 -2.98 -17.20
C TYR A 131 -23.74 -1.72 -16.82
N LEU A 132 -22.95 -1.22 -17.77
CA LEU A 132 -22.37 0.11 -17.71
C LEU A 132 -22.98 0.95 -18.85
N ASP A 133 -23.79 1.93 -18.47
CA ASP A 133 -24.34 2.91 -19.40
C ASP A 133 -23.30 3.99 -19.67
N VAL A 134 -22.68 3.93 -20.83
CA VAL A 134 -21.69 4.90 -21.33
C VAL A 134 -22.40 5.96 -22.14
N LYS A 135 -22.06 7.23 -21.89
CA LYS A 135 -22.41 8.36 -22.75
C LYS A 135 -21.21 9.28 -22.89
N MET A 136 -20.71 9.44 -24.11
CA MET A 136 -19.56 10.30 -24.38
C MET A 136 -19.85 11.77 -24.09
N PRO A 137 -18.82 12.55 -23.71
CA PRO A 137 -18.94 14.01 -23.64
C PRO A 137 -19.40 14.59 -24.98
N SER A 138 -20.21 15.66 -24.95
CA SER A 138 -20.68 16.35 -26.17
C SER A 138 -19.58 17.12 -26.91
N LYS A 139 -18.40 17.25 -26.31
CA LYS A 139 -17.22 17.84 -26.93
C LYS A 139 -16.13 16.80 -26.98
N GLU A 140 -15.39 16.75 -28.08
CA GLU A 140 -14.18 15.94 -28.16
C GLU A 140 -13.18 16.36 -27.08
N PHE A 141 -12.44 15.37 -26.59
CA PHE A 141 -11.30 15.55 -25.71
C PHE A 141 -10.09 14.82 -26.29
N GLU A 142 -8.91 15.35 -25.95
CA GLU A 142 -7.65 14.72 -26.33
C GLU A 142 -7.34 13.63 -25.31
N GLY A 143 -7.12 12.40 -25.77
CA GLY A 143 -6.58 11.30 -24.97
C GLY A 143 -7.60 10.32 -24.45
N VAL A 144 -7.33 9.80 -23.25
CA VAL A 144 -8.05 8.68 -22.66
C VAL A 144 -8.66 9.11 -21.33
N LEU A 145 -9.98 8.98 -21.23
CA LEU A 145 -10.66 8.89 -19.94
C LEU A 145 -10.57 7.45 -19.46
N ALA A 146 -9.95 7.25 -18.28
CA ALA A 146 -9.69 5.93 -17.73
C ALA A 146 -10.46 5.70 -16.43
N GLY A 147 -11.16 4.58 -16.36
CA GLY A 147 -11.88 4.11 -15.18
C GLY A 147 -12.00 2.60 -15.17
N GLY A 148 -12.74 2.06 -14.21
CA GLY A 148 -12.91 0.63 -14.11
C GLY A 148 -14.06 0.21 -13.22
N LEU A 149 -14.65 -0.93 -13.58
CA LEU A 149 -15.60 -1.65 -12.75
C LEU A 149 -14.82 -2.46 -11.72
N TYR A 150 -14.99 -2.12 -10.45
CA TYR A 150 -14.51 -2.88 -9.31
C TYR A 150 -15.65 -3.75 -8.76
N ILE A 151 -15.40 -5.05 -8.64
CA ILE A 151 -16.35 -6.03 -8.09
C ILE A 151 -15.68 -6.70 -6.90
N GLU A 152 -16.30 -6.60 -5.73
CA GLU A 152 -15.79 -7.12 -4.47
C GLU A 152 -16.80 -8.11 -3.87
N GLN A 153 -16.35 -9.30 -3.46
CA GLN A 153 -17.20 -10.17 -2.67
C GLN A 153 -17.32 -9.66 -1.23
N ILE A 154 -18.56 -9.45 -0.79
CA ILE A 154 -18.85 -9.16 0.61
C ILE A 154 -18.69 -10.46 1.41
N SER A 155 -17.75 -10.45 2.35
CA SER A 155 -17.57 -11.54 3.31
C SER A 155 -18.14 -11.14 4.67
N ASP A 156 -19.13 -11.93 5.12
CA ASP A 156 -19.78 -11.84 6.44
C ASP A 156 -19.09 -12.76 7.48
N THR A 157 -18.07 -13.51 7.07
CA THR A 157 -17.35 -14.42 7.97
C THR A 157 -16.69 -13.63 9.09
N LYS A 158 -16.97 -14.01 10.35
CA LYS A 158 -16.25 -13.46 11.51
C LYS A 158 -14.77 -13.72 11.34
N VAL A 159 -13.98 -12.66 11.33
CA VAL A 159 -12.53 -12.74 11.26
C VAL A 159 -12.03 -13.29 12.59
N ASP A 160 -11.56 -14.54 12.60
CA ASP A 160 -10.81 -15.09 13.73
C ASP A 160 -9.33 -14.74 13.53
N GLY A 161 -8.94 -13.54 13.98
CA GLY A 161 -7.61 -12.96 13.77
C GLY A 161 -7.62 -11.53 13.20
N ASN A 162 -6.49 -11.08 12.64
CA ASN A 162 -6.31 -9.71 12.12
C ASN A 162 -6.42 -9.60 10.59
N ILE A 163 -6.68 -10.70 9.87
CA ILE A 163 -6.65 -10.72 8.39
C ILE A 163 -8.02 -11.10 7.86
N LYS A 164 -8.67 -10.16 7.16
CA LYS A 164 -9.87 -10.41 6.36
C LYS A 164 -9.45 -10.59 4.89
N ASN A 165 -9.58 -11.81 4.38
CA ASN A 165 -9.42 -12.03 2.94
C ASN A 165 -10.70 -11.61 2.23
N VAL A 166 -10.54 -10.73 1.25
CA VAL A 166 -11.62 -10.25 0.39
C VAL A 166 -11.18 -10.51 -1.05
N PHE A 167 -12.03 -11.21 -1.80
CA PHE A 167 -11.78 -11.49 -3.21
C PHE A 167 -12.43 -10.41 -4.07
N SER A 168 -11.68 -9.86 -5.03
CA SER A 168 -12.16 -8.81 -5.94
C SER A 168 -11.62 -8.97 -7.36
N ARG A 169 -12.33 -8.36 -8.31
CA ARG A 169 -11.94 -8.27 -9.72
C ARG A 169 -12.08 -6.84 -10.22
N GLU A 170 -11.20 -6.46 -11.15
CA GLU A 170 -11.18 -5.16 -11.81
C GLU A 170 -11.26 -5.33 -13.32
N ILE A 171 -12.15 -4.56 -13.97
CA ILE A 171 -12.26 -4.48 -15.42
C ILE A 171 -12.11 -3.01 -15.82
N ALA A 172 -11.03 -2.69 -16.53
CA ALA A 172 -10.81 -1.33 -17.02
C ALA A 172 -11.82 -0.94 -18.10
N VAL A 173 -12.13 0.34 -18.16
CA VAL A 173 -12.94 1.00 -19.19
C VAL A 173 -12.21 2.26 -19.62
N LEU A 174 -11.74 2.25 -20.86
CA LEU A 174 -11.06 3.36 -21.51
C LEU A 174 -11.97 3.96 -22.57
N LEU A 175 -12.17 5.27 -22.53
CA LEU A 175 -12.93 6.02 -23.51
C LEU A 175 -12.01 7.04 -24.19
N GLN A 176 -12.02 7.07 -25.52
CA GLN A 176 -11.25 8.01 -26.32
C GLN A 176 -11.99 8.39 -27.60
N ASN A 177 -11.75 9.60 -28.11
CA ASN A 177 -12.29 10.04 -29.40
C ASN A 177 -11.41 9.60 -30.58
N THR A 178 -10.08 9.62 -30.38
CA THR A 178 -9.08 9.23 -31.38
C THR A 178 -8.04 8.29 -30.78
N THR A 179 -7.21 7.67 -31.62
CA THR A 179 -6.07 6.83 -31.22
C THR A 179 -4.74 7.57 -31.29
N ASP A 180 -4.78 8.90 -31.33
CA ASP A 180 -3.58 9.73 -31.44
C ASP A 180 -2.71 9.61 -30.18
N GLU A 181 -1.40 9.48 -30.38
CA GLU A 181 -0.47 9.41 -29.26
C GLU A 181 -0.29 10.79 -28.63
N ILE A 182 -0.44 10.83 -27.30
CA ILE A 182 -0.19 12.03 -26.50
C ILE A 182 1.11 11.85 -25.74
N SER A 183 2.02 12.80 -25.94
CA SER A 183 3.22 12.91 -25.13
C SER A 183 2.83 13.20 -23.67
N PRO A 184 3.26 12.36 -22.71
CA PRO A 184 3.03 12.66 -21.30
C PRO A 184 3.85 13.88 -20.87
N GLU A 185 3.40 14.52 -19.79
CA GLU A 185 4.11 15.62 -19.15
C GLU A 185 3.84 15.55 -17.65
N LEU A 186 4.89 15.25 -16.87
CA LEU A 186 4.78 15.05 -15.42
C LEU A 186 5.29 16.26 -14.66
N LYS A 187 4.57 16.62 -13.58
CA LYS A 187 4.97 17.67 -12.65
C LYS A 187 5.19 17.10 -11.25
N ILE A 188 6.37 17.33 -10.68
CA ILE A 188 6.68 16.98 -9.29
C ILE A 188 6.42 18.22 -8.45
N ILE A 189 5.31 18.21 -7.71
CA ILE A 189 4.70 19.40 -7.12
C ILE A 189 5.32 19.78 -5.79
N ASN A 190 5.16 18.90 -4.79
CA ASN A 190 5.57 19.18 -3.42
C ASN A 190 6.03 17.89 -2.74
N ALA A 191 6.69 18.07 -1.59
CA ALA A 191 7.04 16.99 -0.69
C ALA A 191 6.59 17.36 0.72
N GLN A 192 6.23 16.37 1.53
CA GLN A 192 5.85 16.59 2.92
C GLN A 192 6.13 15.35 3.79
N ALA A 193 6.48 15.59 5.06
CA ALA A 193 6.54 14.53 6.06
C ALA A 193 5.13 14.05 6.40
N ILE A 194 4.97 12.73 6.41
CA ILE A 194 3.75 12.01 6.79
C ILE A 194 4.10 10.79 7.65
N GLN A 195 3.05 10.10 8.12
CA GLN A 195 3.16 8.77 8.70
C GLN A 195 2.34 7.81 7.85
N ALA A 196 2.94 6.70 7.43
CA ALA A 196 2.27 5.64 6.67
C ALA A 196 2.41 4.32 7.41
N ASN A 197 1.28 3.68 7.75
CA ASN A 197 1.25 2.44 8.53
C ASN A 197 2.09 2.52 9.82
N SER A 198 1.92 3.62 10.55
CA SER A 198 2.67 3.93 11.77
C SER A 198 4.19 4.00 11.58
N ARG A 199 4.68 4.37 10.40
CA ARG A 199 6.11 4.58 10.10
C ARG A 199 6.33 5.94 9.46
N ASN A 200 7.44 6.58 9.80
CA ASN A 200 7.88 7.83 9.22
C ASN A 200 8.10 7.68 7.72
N ALA A 201 7.50 8.58 6.94
CA ALA A 201 7.63 8.58 5.50
C ALA A 201 7.52 10.00 4.94
N ILE A 202 7.95 10.15 3.69
CA ILE A 202 7.82 11.37 2.92
C ILE A 202 6.88 11.09 1.77
N ASN A 203 5.83 11.90 1.61
CA ASN A 203 5.00 11.89 0.42
C ASN A 203 5.55 12.92 -0.57
N VAL A 204 5.68 12.53 -1.83
CA VAL A 204 6.00 13.43 -2.95
C VAL A 204 4.87 13.35 -3.97
N THR A 205 4.23 14.48 -4.24
CA THR A 205 3.12 14.55 -5.17
C THR A 205 3.63 14.66 -6.61
N VAL A 206 3.23 13.73 -7.47
CA VAL A 206 3.57 13.71 -8.90
C VAL A 206 2.29 13.74 -9.72
N ASP A 207 2.09 14.81 -10.46
CA ASP A 207 0.90 15.00 -11.30
C ASP A 207 1.16 14.56 -12.74
N ASN A 208 0.24 13.77 -13.27
CA ASN A 208 0.07 13.55 -14.71
C ASN A 208 -1.20 14.30 -15.16
N GLU A 209 -1.03 15.56 -15.55
CA GLU A 209 -2.16 16.39 -16.01
C GLU A 209 -2.66 16.01 -17.41
N LYS A 210 -1.88 15.20 -18.15
CA LYS A 210 -2.24 14.73 -19.49
C LYS A 210 -3.14 13.51 -19.39
N ALA A 211 -4.13 13.44 -20.27
CA ALA A 211 -5.04 12.31 -20.40
C ALA A 211 -4.38 11.13 -21.15
N THR A 212 -3.20 10.71 -20.72
CA THR A 212 -2.46 9.58 -21.29
C THR A 212 -1.73 8.80 -20.21
N TYR A 213 -1.57 7.50 -20.42
CA TYR A 213 -0.82 6.65 -19.50
C TYR A 213 0.68 6.91 -19.61
N VAL A 214 1.38 6.90 -18.49
CA VAL A 214 2.84 6.87 -18.46
C VAL A 214 3.28 5.50 -17.99
N LYS A 215 3.93 4.72 -18.86
CA LYS A 215 4.34 3.33 -18.58
C LYS A 215 5.86 3.23 -18.38
N ASP A 216 6.32 2.10 -17.83
CA ASP A 216 7.75 1.80 -17.62
C ASP A 216 8.51 2.92 -16.89
N VAL A 217 7.84 3.53 -15.91
CA VAL A 217 8.36 4.69 -15.20
C VAL A 217 9.45 4.27 -14.22
N THR A 218 10.57 5.00 -14.26
CA THR A 218 11.66 4.87 -13.29
C THR A 218 11.83 6.16 -12.49
N ILE A 219 11.68 6.08 -11.18
CA ILE A 219 11.85 7.20 -10.25
C ILE A 219 13.13 7.00 -9.46
N ASN A 220 14.11 7.89 -9.65
CA ASN A 220 15.29 7.99 -8.81
C ASN A 220 15.07 9.11 -7.79
N TYR A 221 15.32 8.86 -6.52
CA TYR A 221 15.14 9.86 -5.48
C TYR A 221 16.26 9.85 -4.44
N GLN A 222 16.52 11.04 -3.90
CA GLN A 222 17.49 11.28 -2.84
C GLN A 222 16.93 12.32 -1.86
N VAL A 223 16.84 11.97 -0.60
CA VAL A 223 16.41 12.86 0.49
C VAL A 223 17.64 13.35 1.23
N GLU A 224 17.74 14.67 1.39
CA GLU A 224 18.82 15.35 2.09
C GLU A 224 18.29 16.15 3.28
N LYS A 225 19.07 16.16 4.36
CA LYS A 225 18.91 17.03 5.52
C LYS A 225 20.25 17.69 5.81
N ASP A 226 20.27 19.02 5.90
CA ASP A 226 21.48 19.82 6.16
C ASP A 226 22.67 19.46 5.24
N GLY A 227 22.36 19.21 3.96
CA GLY A 227 23.35 18.82 2.94
C GLY A 227 23.83 17.36 3.01
N LYS A 228 23.33 16.55 3.96
CA LYS A 228 23.64 15.12 4.08
C LYS A 228 22.51 14.29 3.52
N THR A 229 22.85 13.33 2.66
CA THR A 229 21.89 12.31 2.19
C THR A 229 21.51 11.39 3.33
N ILE A 230 20.21 11.22 3.56
CA ILE A 230 19.66 10.32 4.58
C ILE A 230 18.93 9.14 3.96
N VAL A 231 18.34 9.31 2.76
CA VAL A 231 17.69 8.25 2.00
C VAL A 231 18.05 8.42 0.53
N LYS A 232 18.35 7.32 -0.16
CA LYS A 232 18.57 7.29 -1.61
C LYS A 232 18.17 5.93 -2.14
N ASP A 233 17.33 5.90 -3.16
CA ASP A 233 16.91 4.66 -3.81
C ASP A 233 16.32 4.95 -5.19
N LYS A 234 15.90 3.88 -5.88
CA LYS A 234 15.14 3.93 -7.13
C LYS A 234 13.93 3.00 -7.08
N LYS A 235 12.89 3.36 -7.82
CA LYS A 235 11.74 2.49 -8.14
C LYS A 235 11.59 2.39 -9.64
N GLU A 236 11.29 1.20 -10.13
CA GLU A 236 11.21 0.85 -11.55
C GLU A 236 9.89 0.13 -11.83
N GLN A 237 9.48 0.10 -13.10
CA GLN A 237 8.24 -0.55 -13.56
C GLN A 237 6.95 0.05 -12.98
N LEU A 238 6.98 1.36 -12.71
CA LEU A 238 5.80 2.11 -12.27
C LEU A 238 4.95 2.47 -13.49
N SER A 239 3.67 2.72 -13.25
CA SER A 239 2.77 3.31 -14.24
C SER A 239 1.94 4.42 -13.60
N LEU A 240 1.69 5.51 -14.35
CA LEU A 240 0.81 6.59 -13.93
C LEU A 240 -0.45 6.60 -14.80
N ALA A 241 -1.60 6.71 -14.15
CA ALA A 241 -2.90 6.84 -14.79
C ALA A 241 -3.06 8.22 -15.47
N PRO A 242 -3.85 8.30 -16.55
CA PRO A 242 -4.26 9.56 -17.17
C PRO A 242 -4.88 10.50 -16.14
N SER A 243 -4.62 11.81 -16.27
CA SER A 243 -5.35 12.84 -15.52
C SER A 243 -5.41 12.59 -14.00
N SER A 244 -4.28 12.16 -13.40
CA SER A 244 -4.22 11.75 -11.99
C SER A 244 -3.03 12.36 -11.25
N SER A 245 -3.14 12.39 -9.92
CA SER A 245 -2.04 12.74 -9.02
C SER A 245 -1.60 11.52 -8.22
N MET A 246 -0.30 11.19 -8.29
CA MET A 246 0.30 10.08 -7.56
C MET A 246 0.97 10.59 -6.26
N PRO A 247 0.57 10.09 -5.08
CA PRO A 247 1.25 10.37 -3.82
C PRO A 247 2.42 9.41 -3.61
N PHE A 248 3.58 9.66 -4.22
CA PHE A 248 4.74 8.77 -4.15
C PHE A 248 5.34 8.68 -2.74
N LEU A 249 5.34 7.47 -2.17
CA LEU A 249 5.79 7.24 -0.80
C LEU A 249 7.28 6.88 -0.73
N ILE A 250 8.06 7.71 -0.04
CA ILE A 250 9.44 7.44 0.32
C ILE A 250 9.50 7.04 1.80
N GLN A 251 9.87 5.79 2.09
CA GLN A 251 10.06 5.34 3.46
C GLN A 251 11.36 5.90 4.06
N MET A 252 11.31 6.30 5.33
CA MET A 252 12.49 6.82 6.04
C MET A 252 13.40 5.71 6.61
N ASN A 253 13.13 4.43 6.31
CA ASN A 253 13.95 3.27 6.71
C ASN A 253 14.39 3.31 8.19
N ASN A 254 13.42 3.43 9.10
CA ASN A 254 13.62 3.52 10.55
C ASN A 254 14.40 4.76 11.02
N THR A 255 14.47 5.81 10.18
CA THR A 255 15.12 7.08 10.54
C THR A 255 14.11 8.05 11.14
N GLU A 256 14.44 8.58 12.31
CA GLU A 256 13.71 9.66 12.97
C GLU A 256 13.68 10.95 12.13
N PHE A 257 12.55 11.63 12.14
CA PHE A 257 12.52 13.03 11.74
C PHE A 257 13.27 13.87 12.78
N SER A 258 14.13 14.76 12.32
CA SER A 258 14.76 15.80 13.11
C SER A 258 14.27 17.17 12.65
N PRO A 259 14.21 18.19 13.52
CA PRO A 259 13.71 19.50 13.13
C PRO A 259 14.59 20.14 12.03
N GLY A 260 13.93 20.79 11.07
CA GLY A 260 14.57 21.58 10.02
C GLY A 260 14.07 21.24 8.62
N THR A 261 14.82 21.70 7.62
CA THR A 261 14.43 21.62 6.21
C THR A 261 15.04 20.41 5.53
N TYR A 262 14.19 19.65 4.86
CA TYR A 262 14.50 18.49 4.05
C TYR A 262 14.39 18.87 2.57
N THR A 263 15.25 18.27 1.75
CA THR A 263 15.27 18.46 0.30
C THR A 263 15.14 17.10 -0.38
N VAL A 264 14.19 16.94 -1.29
CA VAL A 264 14.00 15.71 -2.07
C VAL A 264 14.42 15.96 -3.50
N LYS A 265 15.55 15.40 -3.93
CA LYS A 265 15.96 15.40 -5.34
C LYS A 265 15.30 14.22 -6.03
N MET A 266 14.44 14.48 -7.01
CA MET A 266 13.70 13.45 -7.74
C MET A 266 13.93 13.57 -9.26
N THR A 267 14.11 12.43 -9.91
CA THR A 267 14.23 12.30 -11.37
C THR A 267 13.34 11.15 -11.83
N ILE A 268 12.38 11.46 -12.69
CA ILE A 268 11.44 10.51 -13.29
C ILE A 268 11.83 10.33 -14.76
N ASN A 269 11.93 9.10 -15.23
CA ASN A 269 12.19 8.78 -16.65
C ASN A 269 11.13 7.81 -17.17
N SER A 270 10.67 8.02 -18.41
CA SER A 270 9.80 7.10 -19.16
C SER A 270 9.88 7.45 -20.65
N GLY A 271 9.90 6.45 -21.54
CA GLY A 271 9.80 6.69 -22.99
C GLY A 271 10.85 7.66 -23.59
N GLY A 272 12.03 7.76 -23.00
CA GLY A 272 13.06 8.74 -23.40
C GLY A 272 12.88 10.16 -22.85
N GLN A 273 11.78 10.42 -22.14
CA GLN A 273 11.51 11.67 -21.45
C GLN A 273 12.05 11.64 -20.02
N LYS A 274 12.34 12.84 -19.49
CA LYS A 274 12.94 13.03 -18.18
C LYS A 274 12.37 14.27 -17.50
N TRP A 275 11.82 14.09 -16.31
CA TRP A 275 11.33 15.17 -15.45
C TRP A 275 12.13 15.20 -14.15
N THR A 276 12.58 16.38 -13.74
CA THR A 276 13.40 16.55 -12.53
C THR A 276 12.86 17.68 -11.67
N SER A 277 12.80 17.46 -10.36
CA SER A 277 12.46 18.51 -9.39
C SER A 277 13.19 18.28 -8.08
N THR A 278 13.26 19.35 -7.28
CA THR A 278 13.93 19.33 -5.97
C THR A 278 13.05 19.99 -4.90
N PRO A 279 11.83 19.45 -4.61
CA PRO A 279 10.96 20.04 -3.61
C PRO A 279 11.59 19.99 -2.20
N THR A 280 11.31 21.02 -1.41
CA THR A 280 11.76 21.14 -0.02
C THR A 280 10.58 21.20 0.93
N PHE A 281 10.75 20.68 2.14
CA PHE A 281 9.75 20.79 3.21
C PHE A 281 10.42 20.94 4.57
N THR A 282 9.70 21.53 5.53
CA THR A 282 10.23 21.74 6.88
C THR A 282 9.44 20.92 7.89
N VAL A 283 10.17 20.24 8.78
CA VAL A 283 9.60 19.55 9.94
C VAL A 283 9.94 20.36 11.19
N ASN A 284 8.94 20.80 11.95
CA ASN A 284 9.17 21.49 13.21
C ASN A 284 9.38 20.48 14.35
N GLN A 285 9.77 20.97 15.53
CA GLN A 285 10.08 20.12 16.68
C GLN A 285 8.89 19.31 17.18
N GLU A 286 7.70 19.92 17.23
CA GLU A 286 6.48 19.27 17.69
C GLU A 286 6.09 18.11 16.77
N LYS A 287 6.08 18.34 15.45
CA LYS A 287 5.73 17.35 14.43
C LYS A 287 6.77 16.22 14.33
N ALA A 288 8.06 16.54 14.46
CA ALA A 288 9.11 15.53 14.52
C ALA A 288 8.90 14.60 15.73
N LYS A 289 8.65 15.18 16.91
CA LYS A 289 8.38 14.41 18.13
C LYS A 289 7.13 13.55 17.98
N GLU A 290 6.02 14.12 17.50
CA GLU A 290 4.77 13.40 17.30
C GLU A 290 4.95 12.18 16.38
N TYR A 291 5.62 12.35 15.24
CA TYR A 291 5.85 11.27 14.30
C TYR A 291 6.78 10.20 14.87
N ASN A 292 7.89 10.58 15.50
CA ASN A 292 8.84 9.63 16.06
C ASN A 292 8.25 8.82 17.22
N GLU A 293 7.42 9.42 18.09
CA GLU A 293 6.77 8.70 19.20
C GLU A 293 5.73 7.67 18.73
N LYS A 294 5.10 7.91 17.57
CA LYS A 294 4.13 6.99 16.98
C LYS A 294 4.77 5.95 16.06
N ASP A 295 6.06 6.08 15.75
CA ASP A 295 6.74 5.21 14.79
C ASP A 295 7.11 3.86 15.43
N VAL A 296 6.47 2.78 14.96
CA VAL A 296 6.69 1.42 15.50
C VAL A 296 8.04 0.80 15.11
N SER A 297 8.77 1.45 14.22
CA SER A 297 10.06 0.98 13.68
C SER A 297 11.26 1.64 14.34
N ILE A 298 11.05 2.74 15.06
CA ILE A 298 12.09 3.42 15.80
C ILE A 298 12.23 2.70 17.14
N GLU A 299 13.40 2.13 17.38
CA GLU A 299 13.70 1.52 18.67
C GLU A 299 13.64 2.59 19.77
N ASP A 300 12.82 2.32 20.76
CA ASP A 300 12.65 3.20 21.91
C ASP A 300 13.98 3.28 22.65
N LYS A 301 14.73 4.38 22.49
CA LYS A 301 15.97 4.66 23.23
C LYS A 301 15.67 5.02 24.68
N SER A 302 14.66 4.40 25.27
CA SER A 302 14.37 4.49 26.69
C SER A 302 15.62 3.98 27.42
N THR A 303 16.26 4.87 28.17
CA THR A 303 17.44 4.52 28.96
C THR A 303 16.98 3.48 29.96
N ASN A 304 17.52 2.27 29.86
CA ASN A 304 17.15 1.15 30.72
C ASN A 304 17.08 1.62 32.19
N PRO A 305 15.91 1.56 32.87
CA PRO A 305 15.74 2.08 34.22
C PRO A 305 16.75 1.53 35.22
N TRP A 306 17.30 0.34 34.96
CA TRP A 306 18.37 -0.29 35.73
C TRP A 306 19.66 0.55 35.79
N ILE A 307 19.92 1.40 34.79
CA ILE A 307 21.08 2.32 34.79
C ILE A 307 20.93 3.36 35.90
N TRP A 308 19.74 3.93 36.10
CA TRP A 308 19.48 4.90 37.17
C TRP A 308 19.51 4.28 38.56
N ILE A 309 18.98 3.06 38.69
CA ILE A 309 19.06 2.28 39.94
C ILE A 309 20.54 1.97 40.26
N GLY A 310 21.33 1.55 39.27
CA GLY A 310 22.77 1.31 39.44
C GLY A 310 23.52 2.58 39.87
N LEU A 311 23.22 3.72 39.27
CA LEU A 311 23.81 5.01 39.63
C LEU A 311 23.49 5.41 41.08
N ALA A 312 22.23 5.22 41.51
CA ALA A 312 21.80 5.48 42.87
C ALA A 312 22.53 4.60 43.89
N VAL A 313 22.72 3.31 43.60
CA VAL A 313 23.48 2.38 44.46
C VAL A 313 24.94 2.82 44.60
N ILE A 314 25.58 3.24 43.49
CA ILE A 314 26.97 3.74 43.52
C ILE A 314 27.09 4.98 44.42
N ILE A 315 26.14 5.93 44.33
CA ILE A 315 26.12 7.12 45.18
C ILE A 315 25.99 6.73 46.65
N VAL A 316 25.11 5.79 46.99
CA VAL A 316 24.94 5.29 48.37
C VAL A 316 26.23 4.64 48.86
N LEU A 317 26.87 3.78 48.07
CA LEU A 317 28.14 3.15 48.46
C LEU A 317 29.26 4.18 48.69
N LEU A 318 29.36 5.20 47.82
CA LEU A 318 30.34 6.28 47.99
C LEU A 318 30.10 7.08 49.27
N THR A 319 28.84 7.39 49.60
CA THR A 319 28.52 8.10 50.85
C THR A 319 28.88 7.26 52.08
N ILE A 320 28.63 5.95 52.06
CA ILE A 320 29.04 5.04 53.14
C ILE A 320 30.56 5.03 53.31
N VAL A 321 31.31 4.92 52.22
CA VAL A 321 32.79 4.94 52.24
C VAL A 321 33.31 6.27 52.81
N ILE A 322 32.74 7.40 52.39
CA ILE A 322 33.12 8.73 52.89
C ILE A 322 32.82 8.85 54.40
N VAL A 323 31.65 8.38 54.85
CA VAL A 323 31.28 8.39 56.27
C VAL A 323 32.21 7.50 57.10
N MET A 324 32.52 6.29 56.61
CA MET A 324 33.45 5.38 57.28
C MET A 324 34.86 5.96 57.35
N TYR A 325 35.35 6.55 56.26
CA TYR A 325 36.64 7.22 56.21
C TYR A 325 36.72 8.38 57.21
N ASN A 326 35.69 9.24 57.26
CA ASN A 326 35.62 10.36 58.19
C ASN A 326 35.50 9.89 59.65
N ARG A 327 34.71 8.85 59.94
CA ARG A 327 34.64 8.25 61.28
C ARG A 327 36.00 7.69 61.71
N ASN A 328 36.68 6.96 60.84
CA ASN A 328 37.99 6.38 61.15
C ASN A 328 39.05 7.47 61.36
N ARG A 329 39.04 8.55 60.56
CA ARG A 329 39.92 9.71 60.76
C ARG A 329 39.66 10.41 62.09
N ASN A 330 38.39 10.57 62.49
CA ASN A 330 38.01 11.16 63.77
C ASN A 330 38.36 10.25 64.96
N LEU A 331 38.25 8.93 64.81
CA LEU A 331 38.70 7.95 65.81
C LEU A 331 40.23 7.97 65.97
N LYS A 332 40.99 8.00 64.87
CA LYS A 332 42.45 8.16 64.92
C LYS A 332 42.90 9.48 65.56
N LYS A 333 42.18 10.58 65.32
CA LYS A 333 42.41 11.86 66.03
C LYS A 333 42.12 11.79 67.53
N LYS A 334 41.14 10.99 67.95
CA LYS A 334 40.85 10.75 69.38
C LYS A 334 41.87 9.80 70.04
N ILE A 335 42.46 8.87 69.29
CA ILE A 335 43.45 7.91 69.80
C ILE A 335 44.86 8.53 69.82
N ASN A 336 45.21 9.37 68.85
CA ASN A 336 46.51 10.06 68.79
C ASN A 336 46.50 11.46 69.43
N GLY A 337 45.39 11.81 70.09
CA GLY A 337 45.22 13.04 70.86
C GLY A 337 45.28 12.74 72.37
N GLN A 338 46.42 12.19 72.80
CA GLN A 338 46.99 12.31 74.14
C GLN A 338 48.43 12.80 73.98
#